data_AF-A0AAJ2YDK3-F1
#
_entry.id   AF-A0AAJ2YDK3-F1
#
_cell.length_a   1.000
_cell.length_b   1.000
_cell.length_c   1.000
_cell.angle_alpha   90.00
_cell.angle_beta   90.00
_cell.angle_gamma   90.00
#
_symmetry.space_group_name_H-M   'P 1'
#
loop_
_entity.id
_entity.type
_entity.pdbx_description
1 polymer ?
#
loop_
_entity_poly.entity_id
_entity_poly.type
_entity_poly.pdbx_seq_one_letter_code
_entity_poly.pdbx_strand_id
1 'polypeptide(L)'
;MASPNSGRTAALSLQLSRAHQELRRRLDDLRTGLGRRQLRDDTLAAHCLAFCDALTTHHEGEDDGMFAQLLRERPDLADTVTKLEQDHGLIASILTQVRQLADRALEARGPDLQTIGRELDGLAAIMESHFRYEERSIGEALDAEGDDTEWADTVLRFGEQVRPGL
;
A
#
# COMPACT_ATOMS: atom_id res chain seq x y z
N MET A 1 -33.20 6.41 3.00
CA MET A 1 -32.45 6.67 1.75
C MET A 1 -31.07 7.13 2.18
N ALA A 2 -30.00 6.43 1.79
CA ALA A 2 -28.64 6.82 2.16
C ALA A 2 -28.27 8.13 1.45
N SER A 3 -27.65 9.06 2.17
CA SER A 3 -27.17 10.32 1.56
C SER A 3 -26.11 9.99 0.49
N PRO A 4 -26.07 10.72 -0.65
CA PRO A 4 -25.08 10.50 -1.73
C PRO A 4 -23.63 10.46 -1.23
N ASN A 5 -23.42 11.15 -0.13
CA ASN A 5 -22.19 11.41 0.56
C ASN A 5 -21.73 10.24 1.47
N SER A 6 -22.64 9.55 2.17
CA SER A 6 -22.31 8.29 2.86
C SER A 6 -21.91 7.18 1.88
N GLY A 7 -22.49 7.19 0.67
CA GLY A 7 -22.12 6.25 -0.40
C GLY A 7 -20.69 6.48 -0.94
N ARG A 8 -20.24 7.74 -0.92
CA ARG A 8 -18.89 8.16 -1.32
C ARG A 8 -17.85 7.72 -0.30
N THR A 9 -18.06 8.04 0.98
CA THR A 9 -17.22 7.59 2.10
C THR A 9 -17.00 6.07 2.08
N ALA A 10 -18.09 5.31 1.94
CA ALA A 10 -18.02 3.85 1.82
C ALA A 10 -17.24 3.39 0.58
N ALA A 11 -17.31 4.14 -0.53
CA ALA A 11 -16.54 3.85 -1.73
C ALA A 11 -15.03 4.06 -1.52
N LEU A 12 -14.62 5.12 -0.80
CA LEU A 12 -13.20 5.38 -0.50
C LEU A 12 -12.60 4.29 0.38
N SER A 13 -13.24 4.00 1.52
CA SER A 13 -12.79 2.93 2.42
C SER A 13 -12.69 1.60 1.67
N LEU A 14 -13.65 1.31 0.79
CA LEU A 14 -13.64 0.11 -0.03
C LEU A 14 -12.53 0.11 -1.08
N GLN A 15 -12.21 1.27 -1.68
CA GLN A 15 -11.10 1.39 -2.63
C GLN A 15 -9.76 1.13 -1.94
N LEU A 16 -9.54 1.73 -0.77
CA LEU A 16 -8.35 1.51 0.06
C LEU A 16 -8.19 0.02 0.41
N SER A 17 -9.22 -0.59 1.00
CA SER A 17 -9.21 -2.02 1.34
C SER A 17 -8.96 -2.92 0.12
N ARG A 18 -9.48 -2.56 -1.07
CA ARG A 18 -9.23 -3.31 -2.30
C ARG A 18 -7.78 -3.18 -2.78
N ALA A 19 -7.19 -1.98 -2.71
CA ALA A 19 -5.78 -1.78 -3.02
C ALA A 19 -4.91 -2.66 -2.10
N HIS A 20 -5.18 -2.65 -0.80
CA HIS A 20 -4.43 -3.49 0.15
C HIS A 20 -4.62 -4.99 -0.09
N GLN A 21 -5.84 -5.43 -0.41
CA GLN A 21 -6.10 -6.84 -0.74
C GLN A 21 -5.30 -7.29 -1.96
N GLU A 22 -5.19 -6.44 -2.99
CA GLU A 22 -4.39 -6.74 -4.17
C GLU A 22 -2.89 -6.77 -3.85
N LEU A 23 -2.39 -5.84 -3.02
CA LEU A 23 -0.99 -5.84 -2.58
C LEU A 23 -0.65 -7.07 -1.74
N ARG A 24 -1.54 -7.46 -0.80
CA ARG A 24 -1.41 -8.71 -0.03
C ARG A 24 -1.33 -9.92 -0.95
N ARG A 25 -2.22 -10.00 -1.95
CA ARG A 25 -2.27 -11.11 -2.91
C ARG A 25 -0.96 -11.20 -3.72
N ARG A 26 -0.46 -10.07 -4.23
CA ARG A 26 0.81 -10.03 -4.99
C ARG A 26 2.00 -10.48 -4.15
N LEU A 27 2.04 -10.06 -2.88
CA LEU A 27 3.10 -10.46 -1.96
C LEU A 27 3.04 -11.96 -1.65
N ASP A 28 1.84 -12.51 -1.45
CA ASP A 28 1.65 -13.96 -1.23
C ASP A 28 2.05 -14.79 -2.46
N ASP A 29 1.70 -14.33 -3.66
CA ASP A 29 2.12 -14.96 -4.92
C ASP A 29 3.66 -15.01 -5.04
N LEU A 30 4.35 -13.93 -4.69
CA LEU A 30 5.81 -13.87 -4.67
C LEU A 30 6.42 -14.87 -3.69
N ARG A 31 5.91 -14.88 -2.45
CA ARG A 31 6.39 -15.78 -1.38
C ARG A 31 6.14 -17.25 -1.73
N THR A 32 4.98 -17.57 -2.30
CA THR A 32 4.64 -18.92 -2.76
C THR A 32 5.51 -19.35 -3.94
N GLY A 33 5.73 -18.45 -4.92
CA GLY A 33 6.59 -18.71 -6.07
C GLY A 33 8.03 -19.03 -5.67
N LEU A 34 8.55 -18.30 -4.67
CA LEU A 34 9.84 -18.54 -4.02
C LEU A 34 9.89 -19.89 -3.30
N GLY A 35 8.94 -20.12 -2.37
CA GLY A 35 8.91 -21.32 -1.53
C GLY A 35 8.78 -22.61 -2.33
N ARG A 36 8.07 -22.58 -3.46
CA ARG A 36 7.89 -23.74 -4.34
C ARG A 36 8.94 -23.84 -5.46
N ARG A 37 9.85 -22.86 -5.60
CA ARG A 37 10.78 -22.72 -6.75
C ARG A 37 10.07 -22.88 -8.10
N GLN A 38 8.87 -22.33 -8.21
CA GLN A 38 8.00 -22.49 -9.40
C GLN A 38 8.34 -21.49 -10.51
N LEU A 39 8.88 -20.33 -10.14
CA LEU A 39 9.29 -19.31 -11.09
C LEU A 39 10.78 -19.45 -11.39
N ARG A 40 11.14 -19.16 -12.63
CA ARG A 40 12.54 -18.94 -12.99
C ARG A 40 13.03 -17.66 -12.30
N ASP A 41 14.31 -17.62 -11.93
CA ASP A 41 14.92 -16.52 -11.19
C ASP A 41 14.69 -15.15 -11.85
N ASP A 42 14.73 -15.10 -13.18
CA ASP A 42 14.47 -13.89 -14.00
C ASP A 42 13.04 -13.36 -13.83
N THR A 43 12.08 -14.26 -13.87
CA THR A 43 10.64 -13.97 -13.77
C THR A 43 10.29 -13.51 -12.37
N LEU A 44 10.86 -14.17 -11.37
CA LEU A 44 10.66 -13.83 -9.97
C LEU A 44 11.22 -12.45 -9.64
N ALA A 45 12.46 -12.15 -10.05
CA ALA A 45 13.05 -10.84 -9.81
C ALA A 45 12.24 -9.71 -10.48
N ALA A 46 11.76 -9.93 -11.71
CA ALA A 46 10.86 -8.98 -12.38
C ALA A 46 9.55 -8.77 -11.61
N HIS A 47 8.94 -9.84 -11.09
CA HIS A 47 7.73 -9.73 -10.27
C HIS A 47 8.00 -9.00 -8.94
N CYS A 48 9.15 -9.22 -8.31
CA CYS A 48 9.55 -8.51 -7.10
C CYS A 48 9.67 -7.00 -7.36
N LEU A 49 10.35 -6.60 -8.44
CA LEU A 49 10.49 -5.19 -8.81
C LEU A 49 9.12 -4.55 -9.09
N ALA A 50 8.26 -5.21 -9.85
CA ALA A 50 6.91 -4.73 -10.14
C ALA A 50 6.04 -4.58 -8.88
N PHE A 51 6.18 -5.48 -7.92
CA PHE A 51 5.52 -5.36 -6.61
C PHE A 51 6.08 -4.17 -5.82
N CYS A 52 7.41 -3.98 -5.80
CA CYS A 52 8.01 -2.84 -5.13
C CYS A 52 7.50 -1.52 -5.72
N ASP A 53 7.38 -1.41 -7.05
CA ASP A 53 6.84 -0.23 -7.72
C ASP A 53 5.38 0.03 -7.36
N ALA A 54 4.56 -1.03 -7.35
CA ALA A 54 3.16 -0.93 -7.00
C ALA A 54 2.97 -0.46 -5.54
N LEU A 55 3.74 -1.01 -4.59
CA LEU A 55 3.65 -0.62 -3.19
C LEU A 55 4.17 0.80 -2.95
N THR A 56 5.27 1.18 -3.62
CA THR A 56 5.82 2.55 -3.53
C THR A 56 4.79 3.58 -4.04
N THR A 57 4.23 3.34 -5.23
CA THR A 57 3.23 4.24 -5.84
C THR A 57 1.98 4.38 -4.98
N HIS A 58 1.56 3.29 -4.33
CA HIS A 58 0.41 3.29 -3.43
C HIS A 58 0.65 4.21 -2.22
N HIS A 59 1.76 4.00 -1.49
CA HIS A 59 2.08 4.83 -0.31
C HIS A 59 2.35 6.29 -0.68
N GLU A 60 3.03 6.57 -1.80
CA GLU A 60 3.21 7.95 -2.28
C GLU A 60 1.86 8.61 -2.60
N GLY A 61 0.92 7.86 -3.19
CA GLY A 61 -0.44 8.35 -3.44
C GLY A 61 -1.22 8.66 -2.15
N GLU A 62 -0.92 7.95 -1.08
CA GLU A 62 -1.50 8.20 0.24
C GLU A 62 -0.87 9.43 0.89
N ASP A 63 0.45 9.47 0.99
CA ASP A 63 1.21 10.55 1.62
C ASP A 63 0.92 11.90 0.96
N ASP A 64 1.17 12.01 -0.34
CA ASP A 64 1.08 13.28 -1.08
C ASP A 64 -0.36 13.65 -1.44
N GLY A 65 -1.26 12.67 -1.45
CA GLY A 65 -2.65 12.83 -1.88
C GLY A 65 -3.63 12.72 -0.72
N MET A 66 -3.97 11.46 -0.37
CA MET A 66 -5.06 11.14 0.56
C MET A 66 -4.85 11.76 1.95
N PHE A 67 -3.69 11.56 2.57
CA PHE A 67 -3.35 12.05 3.90
C PHE A 67 -3.23 13.57 3.93
N ALA A 68 -2.60 14.17 2.93
CA ALA A 68 -2.54 15.62 2.80
C ALA A 68 -3.94 16.26 2.77
N GLN A 69 -4.89 15.64 2.06
CA GLN A 69 -6.29 16.10 2.06
C GLN A 69 -7.00 15.79 3.38
N LEU A 70 -6.79 14.61 3.96
CA LEU A 70 -7.37 14.22 5.24
C LEU A 70 -6.98 15.21 6.35
N LEU A 71 -5.71 15.62 6.43
CA LEU A 71 -5.24 16.57 7.44
C LEU A 71 -5.77 17.99 7.28
N ARG A 72 -6.11 18.41 6.05
CA ARG A 72 -6.76 19.71 5.82
C ARG A 72 -8.15 19.77 6.47
N GLU A 73 -8.85 18.65 6.45
CA GLU A 73 -10.25 18.54 6.84
C GLU A 73 -10.39 18.04 8.28
N ARG A 74 -9.47 17.17 8.71
CA ARG A 74 -9.41 16.52 10.01
C ARG A 74 -8.03 16.68 10.65
N PRO A 75 -7.66 17.91 11.10
CA PRO A 75 -6.38 18.15 11.78
C PRO A 75 -6.20 17.33 13.06
N ASP A 76 -7.29 16.84 13.66
CA ASP A 76 -7.28 15.96 14.83
C ASP A 76 -6.64 14.59 14.55
N LEU A 77 -6.49 14.21 13.27
CA LEU A 77 -5.84 12.95 12.85
C LEU A 77 -4.32 13.07 12.63
N ALA A 78 -3.71 14.22 12.94
CA ALA A 78 -2.28 14.46 12.74
C ALA A 78 -1.37 13.36 13.32
N ASP A 79 -1.64 12.92 14.55
CA ASP A 79 -0.87 11.86 15.20
C ASP A 79 -1.03 10.49 14.53
N THR A 80 -2.18 10.24 13.91
CA THR A 80 -2.47 9.01 13.18
C THR A 80 -1.73 9.00 11.84
N VAL A 81 -1.85 10.09 11.07
CA VAL A 81 -1.15 10.24 9.78
C VAL A 81 0.36 10.19 9.97
N THR A 82 0.90 10.87 11.00
CA THR A 82 2.34 10.82 11.31
C THR A 82 2.85 9.39 11.55
N LYS A 83 2.03 8.52 12.15
CA LYS A 83 2.39 7.11 12.35
C LYS A 83 2.36 6.32 11.05
N LEU A 84 1.36 6.57 10.19
CA LEU A 84 1.25 5.94 8.88
C LEU A 84 2.43 6.30 7.97
N GLU A 85 2.79 7.59 7.91
CA GLU A 85 3.98 8.06 7.18
C GLU A 85 5.29 7.45 7.72
N GLN A 86 5.40 7.26 9.04
CA GLN A 86 6.55 6.57 9.65
C GLN A 86 6.61 5.09 9.22
N ASP A 87 5.48 4.40 9.20
CA ASP A 87 5.39 3.03 8.69
C ASP A 87 5.76 2.98 7.19
N HIS A 88 5.31 3.94 6.38
CA HIS A 88 5.67 4.07 4.97
C HIS A 88 7.17 4.22 4.79
N GLY A 89 7.83 5.07 5.59
CA GLY A 89 9.28 5.24 5.58
C GLY A 89 10.03 3.95 5.91
N LEU A 90 9.55 3.18 6.91
CA LEU A 90 10.12 1.87 7.22
C LEU A 90 9.94 0.90 6.05
N ILE A 91 8.74 0.81 5.48
CA ILE A 91 8.45 -0.07 4.35
C ILE A 91 9.29 0.30 3.13
N ALA A 92 9.44 1.59 2.81
CA ALA A 92 10.28 2.07 1.71
C ALA A 92 11.75 1.65 1.86
N SER A 93 12.27 1.64 3.09
CA SER A 93 13.63 1.16 3.36
C SER A 93 13.80 -0.33 3.05
N ILE A 94 12.80 -1.15 3.39
CA ILE A 94 12.78 -2.60 3.09
C ILE A 94 12.65 -2.82 1.59
N LEU A 95 11.76 -2.10 0.91
CA LEU A 95 11.60 -2.17 -0.54
C LEU A 95 12.91 -1.84 -1.27
N THR A 96 13.66 -0.83 -0.79
CA THR A 96 14.97 -0.50 -1.35
C THR A 96 15.94 -1.68 -1.25
N GLN A 97 15.97 -2.38 -0.13
CA GLN A 97 16.82 -3.56 0.06
C GLN A 97 16.38 -4.72 -0.86
N VAL A 98 15.08 -4.98 -0.96
CA VAL A 98 14.51 -6.02 -1.85
C VAL A 98 14.84 -5.73 -3.31
N ARG A 99 14.73 -4.49 -3.78
CA ARG A 99 15.10 -4.08 -5.14
C ARG A 99 16.56 -4.39 -5.44
N GLN A 100 17.47 -3.97 -4.56
CA GLN A 100 18.90 -4.24 -4.72
C GLN A 100 19.22 -5.73 -4.78
N LEU A 101 18.52 -6.56 -3.99
CA LEU A 101 18.65 -8.02 -4.04
C LEU A 101 18.13 -8.59 -5.37
N ALA A 102 16.98 -8.11 -5.85
CA ALA A 102 16.38 -8.54 -7.10
C ALA A 102 17.24 -8.17 -8.32
N ASP A 103 17.78 -6.95 -8.37
CA ASP A 103 18.67 -6.49 -9.44
C ASP A 103 19.93 -7.35 -9.53
N ARG A 104 20.57 -7.64 -8.39
CA ARG A 104 21.73 -8.55 -8.34
C ARG A 104 21.39 -9.97 -8.80
N ALA A 105 20.21 -10.47 -8.46
CA ALA A 105 19.75 -11.78 -8.91
C ALA A 105 19.61 -11.87 -10.44
N LEU A 106 19.20 -10.77 -11.10
CA LEU A 106 19.13 -10.67 -12.56
C LEU A 106 20.52 -10.65 -13.21
N GLU A 107 21.48 -9.95 -12.61
CA GLU A 107 22.83 -9.78 -13.16
C GLU A 107 23.72 -11.04 -12.99
N ALA A 108 23.73 -11.63 -11.79
CA ALA A 108 24.77 -12.59 -11.40
C ALA A 108 24.40 -14.07 -11.56
N ARG A 109 23.14 -14.41 -11.92
CA ARG A 109 22.61 -15.80 -11.95
C ARG A 109 23.05 -16.62 -10.72
N GLY A 110 22.91 -16.04 -9.51
CA GLY A 110 23.43 -16.57 -8.25
C GLY A 110 22.46 -16.43 -7.05
N PRO A 111 22.74 -17.08 -5.90
CA PRO A 111 21.73 -17.60 -4.95
C PRO A 111 21.11 -16.57 -3.96
N ASP A 112 20.72 -15.38 -4.40
CA ASP A 112 20.13 -14.34 -3.52
C ASP A 112 18.63 -14.56 -3.20
N LEU A 113 17.99 -15.58 -3.78
CA LEU A 113 16.56 -15.85 -3.62
C LEU A 113 16.13 -16.15 -2.18
N GLN A 114 16.98 -16.83 -1.39
CA GLN A 114 16.68 -17.09 0.02
C GLN A 114 16.73 -15.83 0.87
N THR A 115 17.57 -14.86 0.50
CA THR A 115 17.61 -13.55 1.17
C THR A 115 16.38 -12.74 0.80
N ILE A 116 16.03 -12.67 -0.49
CA ILE A 116 14.78 -12.04 -0.96
C ILE A 116 13.57 -12.62 -0.22
N GLY A 117 13.47 -13.95 -0.10
CA GLY A 117 12.37 -14.58 0.63
C GLY A 117 12.25 -14.14 2.09
N ARG A 118 13.38 -14.01 2.81
CA ARG A 118 13.38 -13.54 4.20
C ARG A 118 12.95 -12.08 4.32
N GLU A 119 13.40 -11.22 3.41
CA GLU A 119 12.97 -9.82 3.38
C GLU A 119 11.47 -9.70 3.07
N LEU A 120 10.95 -10.50 2.13
CA LEU A 120 9.52 -10.54 1.81
C LEU A 120 8.67 -11.10 2.95
N ASP A 121 9.17 -12.06 3.73
CA ASP A 121 8.49 -12.55 4.93
C ASP A 121 8.39 -11.46 6.01
N GLY A 122 9.49 -10.72 6.24
CA GLY A 122 9.51 -9.58 7.16
C GLY A 122 8.57 -8.46 6.71
N LEU A 123 8.61 -8.12 5.42
CA LEU A 123 7.73 -7.13 4.80
C LEU A 123 6.26 -7.52 4.96
N ALA A 124 5.91 -8.79 4.74
CA ALA A 124 4.53 -9.26 4.88
C ALA A 124 3.98 -9.07 6.30
N ALA A 125 4.80 -9.30 7.33
CA ALA A 125 4.39 -9.10 8.72
C ALA A 125 4.14 -7.62 9.03
N ILE A 126 5.01 -6.73 8.53
CA ILE A 126 4.88 -5.28 8.72
C ILE A 126 3.65 -4.75 7.97
N MET A 127 3.51 -5.10 6.69
CA MET A 127 2.38 -4.66 5.86
C MET A 127 1.03 -5.10 6.43
N GLU A 128 0.94 -6.31 6.98
CA GLU A 128 -0.33 -6.76 7.57
C GLU A 128 -0.74 -5.92 8.79
N SER A 129 0.22 -5.58 9.66
CA SER A 129 -0.04 -4.69 10.80
C SER A 129 -0.42 -3.28 10.32
N HIS A 130 0.34 -2.75 9.37
CA HIS A 130 0.18 -1.43 8.79
C HIS A 130 -1.20 -1.26 8.13
N PHE A 131 -1.54 -2.11 7.15
CA PHE A 131 -2.83 -2.04 6.46
C PHE A 131 -4.02 -2.20 7.40
N ARG A 132 -3.93 -3.07 8.41
CA ARG A 132 -5.01 -3.20 9.41
C ARG A 132 -5.16 -1.94 10.26
N TYR A 133 -4.06 -1.30 10.63
CA TYR A 133 -4.10 -0.07 11.41
C TYR A 133 -4.71 1.06 10.59
N GLU A 134 -4.27 1.20 9.34
CA GLU A 134 -4.77 2.22 8.42
C GLU A 134 -6.25 2.03 8.10
N GLU A 135 -6.67 0.85 7.61
CA GLU A 135 -8.06 0.57 7.25
C GLU A 135 -9.01 0.87 8.41
N ARG A 136 -8.60 0.55 9.64
CA ARG A 136 -9.35 0.86 10.85
C ARG A 136 -9.37 2.36 11.14
N SER A 137 -8.21 3.01 11.19
CA SER A 137 -8.10 4.43 11.53
C SER A 137 -8.80 5.34 10.52
N ILE A 138 -8.61 5.07 9.23
CA ILE A 138 -9.23 5.83 8.13
C ILE A 138 -10.72 5.50 8.05
N GLY A 139 -11.11 4.23 8.22
CA GLY A 139 -12.51 3.82 8.29
C GLY A 139 -13.24 4.52 9.44
N GLU A 140 -12.67 4.54 10.65
CA GLU A 140 -13.21 5.26 11.81
C GLU A 140 -13.33 6.77 11.53
N ALA A 141 -12.32 7.38 10.90
CA ALA A 141 -12.35 8.81 10.54
C ALA A 141 -13.49 9.14 9.56
N LEU A 142 -13.70 8.24 8.59
CA LEU A 142 -14.70 8.33 7.53
C LEU A 142 -16.13 8.04 8.04
N ASP A 143 -16.29 7.08 8.94
CA ASP A 143 -17.58 6.67 9.52
C ASP A 143 -18.08 7.60 10.63
N ALA A 144 -17.19 8.39 11.23
CA ALA A 144 -17.53 9.27 12.36
C ALA A 144 -18.62 10.32 12.05
N GLU A 145 -19.01 10.55 10.78
CA GLU A 145 -19.95 11.61 10.45
C GLU A 145 -21.04 11.24 9.43
N GLY A 146 -22.26 11.16 9.94
CA GLY A 146 -23.51 11.31 9.18
C GLY A 146 -23.95 12.76 8.95
N ASP A 147 -23.09 13.77 9.18
CA ASP A 147 -23.49 15.19 9.08
C ASP A 147 -22.52 16.13 8.30
N ASP A 148 -21.19 15.91 8.31
CA ASP A 148 -20.21 16.77 7.60
C ASP A 148 -19.46 16.03 6.48
N THR A 149 -20.19 15.65 5.43
CA THR A 149 -19.65 14.76 4.39
C THR A 149 -19.02 15.46 3.17
N GLU A 150 -18.70 16.75 3.27
CA GLU A 150 -18.08 17.49 2.16
C GLU A 150 -16.63 17.06 1.93
N TRP A 151 -15.89 16.75 3.00
CA TRP A 151 -14.47 16.40 2.91
C TRP A 151 -14.19 15.04 2.26
N ALA A 152 -15.09 14.07 2.47
CA ALA A 152 -14.98 12.73 1.87
C ALA A 152 -15.04 12.80 0.33
N ASP A 153 -15.82 13.73 -0.25
CA ASP A 153 -15.83 13.98 -1.70
C ASP A 153 -14.49 14.54 -2.17
N THR A 154 -13.84 15.39 -1.38
CA THR A 154 -12.53 15.95 -1.73
C THR A 154 -11.46 14.87 -1.78
N VAL A 155 -11.44 13.94 -0.81
CA VAL A 155 -10.48 12.82 -0.81
C VAL A 155 -10.71 11.88 -2.00
N LEU A 156 -11.97 11.60 -2.35
CA LEU A 156 -12.32 10.72 -3.49
C LEU A 156 -11.88 11.26 -4.84
N ARG A 157 -11.95 12.58 -5.05
CA ARG A 157 -11.53 13.20 -6.32
C ARG A 157 -10.03 13.04 -6.59
N PHE A 158 -9.20 12.94 -5.56
CA PHE A 158 -7.77 12.65 -5.72
C PHE A 158 -7.54 11.21 -6.22
N GLY A 159 -8.28 10.23 -5.70
CA GLY A 159 -8.15 8.83 -6.12
C GLY A 159 -8.47 8.56 -7.61
N GLU A 160 -9.29 9.40 -8.25
CA GLU A 160 -9.59 9.31 -9.69
C GLU A 160 -8.52 9.97 -10.59
N GLN A 161 -7.69 10.86 -10.03
CA GLN A 161 -6.70 11.65 -10.78
C GLN A 161 -5.33 10.96 -10.86
N VAL A 162 -5.01 10.04 -9.95
CA VAL A 162 -3.78 9.22 -9.97
C VAL A 162 -3.97 7.96 -10.84
N ARG A 163 -4.45 8.13 -12.08
CA ARG A 163 -4.36 7.07 -13.10
C ARG A 163 -3.12 7.35 -13.94
N PRO A 164 -2.08 6.49 -13.93
CA PRO A 164 -0.99 6.66 -14.89
C PRO A 164 -1.58 6.49 -16.29
N GLY A 165 -1.34 7.50 -17.12
CA GLY A 165 -1.63 7.44 -18.55
C GLY A 165 -0.93 6.24 -19.17
N LEU A 166 -1.67 5.59 -20.08
CA LEU A 166 -1.26 4.52 -20.98
C LEU A 166 0.14 4.72 -21.57
#